data_AF-A0A316QL69-F1
#
_entry.id   AF-A0A316QL69-F1
#
_cell.length_a   1.000
_cell.length_b   1.000
_cell.length_c   1.000
_cell.angle_alpha   90.00
_cell.angle_beta   90.00
_cell.angle_gamma   90.00
#
_symmetry.space_group_name_H-M   'P 1'
#
loop_
_entity.id
_entity.type
_entity.pdbx_description
1 polymer ?
#
loop_
_entity_poly.entity_id
_entity_poly.type
_entity_poly.pdbx_seq_one_letter_code
_entity_poly.pdbx_strand_id
1 'polypeptide(L)'
;MSDFKTKWKVFWRIVGECALRALTPAAMYFVASILLMLIGTKVKTPSATITWAVVCAIGALAYNGFLMWVCGGSHYEMLVSGNLKRRSAMQLGSELKITSYKFQKEYRPWKGFIIGAFAGIFVLIGSIIFGCNQTEMMRAAASEDVSLSGGLTAVVLIFNCLAGWALFPFVTLNNAGTYVSYFLASLLILLPIAVSGGLYIAGAYGRRNKTLRQQEIAARAAEAEQSKPKKINYGGLPGTKPKKRR
;
A
#
# COMPACT_ATOMS: atom_id res chain seq x y z
N MET A 1 -19.44 20.69 -21.93
CA MET A 1 -19.01 19.33 -22.35
C MET A 1 -17.48 19.10 -22.29
N SER A 2 -16.63 20.13 -22.44
CA SER A 2 -15.16 20.02 -22.39
C SER A 2 -14.60 19.68 -21.00
N ASP A 3 -15.18 20.23 -19.93
CA ASP A 3 -14.70 20.05 -18.55
C ASP A 3 -14.89 18.61 -18.02
N PHE A 4 -15.94 17.91 -18.49
CA PHE A 4 -16.20 16.51 -18.13
C PHE A 4 -15.14 15.55 -18.66
N LYS A 5 -14.76 15.67 -19.95
CA LYS A 5 -13.69 14.86 -20.56
C LYS A 5 -12.35 15.07 -19.83
N THR A 6 -12.09 16.30 -19.39
CA THR A 6 -10.87 16.65 -18.64
C THR A 6 -10.86 16.01 -17.25
N LYS A 7 -11.97 16.12 -16.50
CA LYS A 7 -12.11 15.48 -15.17
C LYS A 7 -12.02 13.95 -15.25
N TRP A 8 -12.63 13.36 -16.27
CA TRP A 8 -12.56 11.92 -16.53
C TRP A 8 -11.14 11.44 -16.81
N LYS A 9 -10.39 12.16 -17.67
CA LYS A 9 -8.99 11.85 -17.96
C LYS A 9 -8.11 11.93 -16.71
N VAL A 10 -8.38 12.90 -15.84
CA VAL A 10 -7.67 13.05 -14.56
C VAL A 10 -8.00 11.89 -13.61
N PHE A 11 -9.27 11.47 -13.54
CA PHE A 11 -9.68 10.32 -12.73
C PHE A 11 -8.94 9.04 -13.14
N TRP A 12 -8.91 8.71 -14.43
CA TRP A 12 -8.21 7.51 -14.91
C TRP A 12 -6.71 7.55 -14.71
N ARG A 13 -6.08 8.74 -14.78
CA ARG A 13 -4.66 8.89 -14.40
C ARG A 13 -4.42 8.57 -12.92
N ILE A 14 -5.36 8.94 -12.04
CA ILE A 14 -5.28 8.61 -10.62
C ILE A 14 -5.45 7.11 -10.40
N VAL A 15 -6.44 6.49 -11.06
CA VAL A 15 -6.66 5.04 -10.99
C VAL A 15 -5.44 4.28 -11.53
N GLY A 16 -4.85 4.73 -12.64
CA GLY A 16 -3.62 4.18 -13.20
C GLY A 16 -2.43 4.25 -12.24
N GLU A 17 -2.26 5.35 -11.50
CA GLU A 17 -1.24 5.44 -10.44
C GLU A 17 -1.53 4.41 -9.32
N CYS A 18 -2.79 4.18 -8.96
CA CYS A 18 -3.15 3.16 -7.96
C CYS A 18 -2.83 1.75 -8.46
N ALA A 19 -3.09 1.46 -9.74
CA ALA A 19 -2.75 0.18 -10.35
C ALA A 19 -1.24 -0.07 -10.39
N LEU A 20 -0.45 0.94 -10.78
CA LEU A 20 1.02 0.85 -10.75
C LEU A 20 1.56 0.62 -9.33
N ARG A 21 0.97 1.28 -8.33
CA ARG A 21 1.37 1.08 -6.93
C ARG A 21 0.91 -0.25 -6.35
N ALA A 22 -0.10 -0.89 -6.94
CA ALA A 22 -0.55 -2.22 -6.54
C ALA A 22 0.40 -3.33 -7.01
N LEU A 23 1.30 -3.07 -7.95
CA LEU A 23 2.28 -4.05 -8.42
C LEU A 23 3.21 -4.53 -7.30
N THR A 24 3.69 -3.63 -6.43
CA THR A 24 4.58 -4.03 -5.33
C THR A 24 3.86 -4.91 -4.30
N PRO A 25 2.65 -4.55 -3.81
CA PRO A 25 1.85 -5.45 -2.97
C PRO A 25 1.48 -6.77 -3.63
N ALA A 26 1.15 -6.76 -4.93
CA ALA A 26 0.86 -7.97 -5.69
C ALA A 26 2.08 -8.89 -5.79
N ALA A 27 3.27 -8.34 -6.02
CA ALA A 27 4.52 -9.09 -6.02
C ALA A 27 4.79 -9.75 -4.65
N MET A 28 4.45 -9.08 -3.54
CA MET A 28 4.59 -9.68 -2.21
C MET A 28 3.65 -10.87 -2.01
N TYR A 29 2.39 -10.77 -2.47
CA TYR A 29 1.45 -11.89 -2.44
C TYR A 29 1.90 -13.05 -3.33
N PHE A 30 2.50 -12.75 -4.48
CA PHE A 30 3.13 -13.76 -5.34
C PHE A 30 4.26 -14.48 -4.59
N VAL A 31 5.21 -13.74 -3.98
CA VAL A 31 6.30 -14.34 -3.20
C VAL A 31 5.78 -15.20 -2.05
N ALA A 32 4.78 -14.71 -1.30
CA ALA A 32 4.16 -15.47 -0.22
C ALA A 32 3.52 -16.77 -0.72
N SER A 33 2.92 -16.74 -1.92
CA SER A 33 2.30 -17.91 -2.54
C SER A 33 3.35 -18.93 -3.00
N ILE A 34 4.43 -18.49 -3.63
CA ILE A 34 5.55 -19.37 -4.02
C ILE A 34 6.19 -20.02 -2.79
N LEU A 35 6.43 -19.25 -1.72
CA LEU A 35 6.95 -19.79 -0.46
C LEU A 35 6.03 -20.84 0.13
N LEU A 36 4.72 -20.57 0.15
CA LEU A 36 3.73 -21.53 0.65
C LEU A 36 3.71 -22.82 -0.19
N MET A 37 3.79 -22.72 -1.52
CA MET A 37 3.87 -23.88 -2.40
C MET A 37 5.15 -24.70 -2.16
N LEU A 38 6.31 -24.05 -1.99
CA LEU A 38 7.56 -24.72 -1.65
C LEU A 38 7.46 -25.47 -0.32
N ILE A 39 6.86 -24.85 0.71
CA ILE A 39 6.60 -25.50 1.99
C ILE A 39 5.67 -26.70 1.81
N GLY A 40 4.63 -26.56 0.98
CA GLY A 40 3.68 -27.64 0.66
C GLY A 40 4.32 -28.87 0.00
N THR A 41 5.50 -28.72 -0.63
CA THR A 41 6.25 -29.89 -1.14
C THR A 41 6.90 -30.72 -0.04
N LYS A 42 7.14 -30.13 1.14
CA LYS A 42 7.76 -30.79 2.31
C LYS A 42 6.74 -31.17 3.38
N VAL A 43 5.69 -30.37 3.52
CA VAL A 43 4.66 -30.53 4.55
C VAL A 43 3.37 -31.00 3.90
N LYS A 44 2.99 -32.26 4.16
CA LYS A 44 1.79 -32.88 3.55
C LYS A 44 0.56 -32.90 4.47
N THR A 45 0.74 -32.64 5.76
CA THR A 45 -0.38 -32.64 6.72
C THR A 45 -1.23 -31.37 6.53
N PRO A 46 -2.56 -31.49 6.34
CA PRO A 46 -3.44 -30.34 6.10
C PRO A 46 -3.33 -29.24 7.15
N SER A 47 -3.24 -29.62 8.42
CA SER A 47 -3.12 -28.69 9.54
C SER A 47 -1.88 -27.81 9.44
N ALA A 48 -0.72 -28.40 9.21
CA ALA A 48 0.53 -27.65 9.08
C ALA A 48 0.56 -26.78 7.83
N THR A 49 -0.01 -27.23 6.71
CA THR A 49 -0.15 -26.41 5.49
C THR A 49 -1.01 -25.18 5.73
N ILE A 50 -2.14 -25.34 6.45
CA ILE A 50 -3.00 -24.21 6.84
C ILE A 50 -2.25 -23.25 7.75
N THR A 51 -1.51 -23.75 8.75
CA THR A 51 -0.69 -22.91 9.63
C THR A 51 0.31 -22.07 8.85
N TRP A 52 1.05 -22.69 7.93
CA TRP A 52 2.00 -21.96 7.08
C TRP A 52 1.32 -20.97 6.15
N ALA A 53 0.13 -21.28 5.63
CA ALA A 53 -0.63 -20.35 4.82
C ALA A 53 -1.03 -19.10 5.62
N VAL A 54 -1.45 -19.27 6.88
CA VAL A 54 -1.75 -18.14 7.78
C VAL A 54 -0.49 -17.31 8.04
N VAL A 55 0.66 -17.94 8.30
CA VAL A 55 1.94 -17.24 8.50
C VAL A 55 2.33 -16.43 7.25
N CYS A 56 2.26 -17.04 6.06
CA CYS A 56 2.54 -16.36 4.80
C CYS A 56 1.57 -15.20 4.54
N ALA A 57 0.28 -15.40 4.82
CA ALA A 57 -0.75 -14.36 4.66
C ALA A 57 -0.50 -13.18 5.61
N ILE A 58 -0.23 -13.43 6.89
CA ILE A 58 0.07 -12.39 7.89
C ILE A 58 1.34 -11.63 7.49
N GLY A 59 2.41 -12.34 7.10
CA GLY A 59 3.65 -11.72 6.65
C GLY A 59 3.45 -10.81 5.44
N ALA A 60 2.71 -11.26 4.44
CA ALA A 60 2.39 -10.47 3.25
C ALA A 60 1.51 -9.26 3.60
N LEU A 61 0.47 -9.44 4.43
CA LEU A 61 -0.42 -8.37 4.87
C LEU A 61 0.31 -7.31 5.70
N ALA A 62 1.20 -7.72 6.61
CA ALA A 62 1.99 -6.80 7.44
C ALA A 62 2.95 -5.96 6.59
N TYR A 63 3.68 -6.60 5.66
CA TYR A 63 4.59 -5.89 4.75
C TYR A 63 3.82 -4.93 3.84
N ASN A 64 2.73 -5.39 3.22
CA ASN A 64 1.90 -4.55 2.36
C ASN A 64 1.24 -3.41 3.15
N GLY A 65 0.86 -3.68 4.39
CA GLY A 65 0.38 -2.69 5.32
C GLY A 65 1.39 -1.59 5.59
N PHE A 66 2.64 -1.96 5.84
CA PHE A 66 3.74 -1.00 6.00
C PHE A 66 3.98 -0.17 4.73
N LEU A 67 3.97 -0.80 3.55
CA LEU A 67 4.06 -0.07 2.28
C LEU A 67 2.93 0.94 2.12
N MET A 68 1.70 0.57 2.49
CA MET A 68 0.56 1.47 2.42
C MET A 68 0.64 2.60 3.43
N TRP A 69 1.15 2.35 4.63
CA TRP A 69 1.46 3.37 5.62
C TRP A 69 2.43 4.44 5.09
N VAL A 70 3.55 4.01 4.50
CA VAL A 70 4.53 4.92 3.88
C VAL A 70 3.93 5.65 2.67
N CYS A 71 3.19 4.93 1.81
CA CYS A 71 2.50 5.48 0.66
C CYS A 71 1.52 6.59 1.05
N GLY A 72 0.69 6.34 2.07
CA GLY A 72 -0.26 7.31 2.65
C GLY A 72 0.41 8.59 3.12
N GLY A 73 1.51 8.44 3.87
CA GLY A 73 2.32 9.57 4.32
C GLY A 73 2.87 10.40 3.15
N SER A 74 3.48 9.75 2.15
CA SER A 74 4.04 10.44 0.98
C SER A 74 2.97 11.17 0.14
N HIS A 75 1.79 10.57 -0.01
CA HIS A 75 0.68 11.20 -0.72
C HIS A 75 0.12 12.40 0.06
N TYR A 76 0.16 12.35 1.39
CA TYR A 76 -0.24 13.47 2.23
C TYR A 76 0.71 14.67 2.06
N GLU A 77 2.01 14.43 1.97
CA GLU A 77 2.98 15.49 1.67
C GLU A 77 2.76 16.12 0.28
N MET A 78 2.42 15.30 -0.71
CA MET A 78 2.03 15.78 -2.04
C MET A 78 0.79 16.68 -1.98
N LEU A 79 -0.20 16.35 -1.13
CA LEU A 79 -1.38 17.18 -0.92
C LEU A 79 -1.02 18.52 -0.26
N VAL A 80 -0.20 18.50 0.79
CA VAL A 80 0.22 19.73 1.50
C VAL A 80 1.03 20.64 0.58
N SER A 81 2.01 20.09 -0.13
CA SER A 81 2.82 20.84 -1.10
C SER A 81 1.98 21.36 -2.26
N GLY A 82 0.99 20.58 -2.74
CA GLY A 82 0.03 21.01 -3.74
C GLY A 82 -0.82 22.19 -3.29
N ASN A 83 -1.28 22.19 -2.03
CA ASN A 83 -2.06 23.28 -1.45
C ASN A 83 -1.24 24.57 -1.27
N LEU A 84 0.00 24.45 -0.75
CA LEU A 84 0.90 25.60 -0.60
C LEU A 84 1.21 26.26 -1.95
N LYS A 85 1.49 25.46 -2.97
CA LYS A 85 1.79 25.96 -4.32
C LYS A 85 0.58 26.60 -5.00
N ARG A 86 -0.63 26.04 -4.80
CA ARG A 86 -1.86 26.66 -5.28
C ARG A 86 -2.10 28.03 -4.63
N ARG A 87 -1.84 28.16 -3.31
CA ARG A 87 -1.93 29.45 -2.61
C ARG A 87 -0.90 30.45 -3.13
N SER A 88 0.36 30.05 -3.32
CA SER A 88 1.39 30.95 -3.84
C SER A 88 1.08 31.41 -5.27
N ALA A 89 0.58 30.52 -6.13
CA ALA A 89 0.20 30.89 -7.49
C ALA A 89 -0.97 31.90 -7.53
N MET A 90 -1.96 31.75 -6.64
CA MET A 90 -3.03 32.75 -6.49
C MET A 90 -2.50 34.11 -6.03
N GLN A 91 -1.47 34.14 -5.17
CA GLN A 91 -0.87 35.38 -4.67
C GLN A 91 0.05 36.06 -5.69
N LEU A 92 0.77 35.28 -6.51
CA LEU A 92 1.74 35.78 -7.48
C LEU A 92 1.16 36.02 -8.88
N GLY A 93 -0.11 35.66 -9.12
CA GLY A 93 -0.78 35.82 -10.42
C GLY A 93 -0.16 35.01 -11.56
N SER A 94 0.68 34.00 -11.24
CA SER A 94 1.46 33.24 -12.22
C SER A 94 0.90 31.85 -12.46
N GLU A 95 1.02 31.37 -13.71
CA GLU A 95 0.68 30.00 -14.07
C GLU A 95 1.66 29.01 -13.43
N LEU A 96 1.10 27.95 -12.82
CA LEU A 96 1.82 26.83 -12.23
C LEU A 96 2.56 26.00 -13.30
N LYS A 97 3.68 26.48 -13.84
CA LYS A 97 4.63 25.62 -14.57
C LYS A 97 5.38 24.76 -13.56
N ILE A 98 4.93 23.51 -13.37
CA ILE A 98 5.57 22.60 -12.40
C ILE A 98 6.07 21.33 -13.07
N THR A 99 7.39 21.11 -13.01
CA THR A 99 8.07 19.89 -13.48
C THR A 99 8.12 18.76 -12.43
N SER A 100 8.00 19.06 -11.12
CA SER A 100 8.20 18.09 -10.02
C SER A 100 6.91 17.61 -9.31
N TYR A 101 5.82 18.39 -9.34
CA TYR A 101 4.56 18.06 -8.69
C TYR A 101 3.68 17.19 -9.59
N LYS A 102 3.14 16.11 -9.03
CA LYS A 102 2.23 15.21 -9.74
C LYS A 102 0.90 15.12 -9.01
N PHE A 103 -0.13 15.75 -9.58
CA PHE A 103 -1.50 15.76 -9.03
C PHE A 103 -2.04 14.35 -8.75
N GLN A 104 -1.70 13.37 -9.58
CA GLN A 104 -2.12 11.99 -9.39
C GLN A 104 -1.59 11.33 -8.10
N LYS A 105 -0.54 11.91 -7.48
CA LYS A 105 0.05 11.43 -6.21
C LYS A 105 -0.51 12.13 -4.98
N GLU A 106 -1.50 13.01 -5.11
CA GLU A 106 -2.12 13.65 -3.94
C GLU A 106 -2.94 12.65 -3.11
N TYR A 107 -2.94 12.83 -1.80
CA TYR A 107 -3.73 12.02 -0.88
C TYR A 107 -5.23 12.09 -1.16
N ARG A 108 -5.86 10.92 -1.20
CA ARG A 108 -7.32 10.74 -1.15
C ARG A 108 -7.62 9.47 -0.36
N PRO A 109 -8.56 9.49 0.60
CA PRO A 109 -8.75 8.39 1.54
C PRO A 109 -9.08 7.05 0.86
N TRP A 110 -9.76 7.09 -0.29
CA TRP A 110 -10.15 5.89 -1.04
C TRP A 110 -8.99 5.19 -1.77
N LYS A 111 -7.84 5.85 -1.99
CA LYS A 111 -6.75 5.29 -2.82
C LYS A 111 -6.19 3.99 -2.24
N GLY A 112 -6.03 3.92 -0.93
CA GLY A 112 -5.53 2.72 -0.25
C GLY A 112 -6.42 1.50 -0.54
N PHE A 113 -7.74 1.67 -0.54
CA PHE A 113 -8.69 0.61 -0.85
C PHE A 113 -8.59 0.15 -2.30
N ILE A 114 -8.43 1.09 -3.26
CA ILE A 114 -8.26 0.74 -4.67
C ILE A 114 -6.94 0.02 -4.92
N ILE A 115 -5.84 0.44 -4.28
CA ILE A 115 -4.56 -0.26 -4.35
C ILE A 115 -4.72 -1.70 -3.81
N GLY A 116 -5.39 -1.86 -2.67
CA GLY A 116 -5.70 -3.17 -2.10
C GLY A 116 -6.58 -4.03 -3.01
N ALA A 117 -7.58 -3.43 -3.67
CA ALA A 117 -8.44 -4.14 -4.62
C ALA A 117 -7.65 -4.64 -5.84
N PHE A 118 -6.78 -3.81 -6.41
CA PHE A 118 -5.91 -4.24 -7.50
C PHE A 118 -4.91 -5.32 -7.07
N ALA A 119 -4.35 -5.22 -5.87
CA ALA A 119 -3.43 -6.22 -5.34
C ALA A 119 -4.12 -7.57 -5.07
N GLY A 120 -5.39 -7.54 -4.65
CA GLY A 120 -6.19 -8.72 -4.34
C GLY A 120 -7.00 -9.29 -5.50
N ILE A 121 -7.01 -8.66 -6.68
CA ILE A 121 -7.93 -9.04 -7.77
C ILE A 121 -7.72 -10.47 -8.25
N PHE A 122 -6.49 -10.98 -8.19
CA PHE A 122 -6.18 -12.37 -8.54
C PHE A 122 -6.82 -13.38 -7.61
N VAL A 123 -7.06 -13.02 -6.34
CA VAL A 123 -7.82 -13.86 -5.40
C VAL A 123 -9.25 -14.01 -5.89
N LEU A 124 -9.92 -12.91 -6.25
CA LEU A 124 -11.29 -12.94 -6.73
C LEU A 124 -11.41 -13.76 -8.02
N ILE A 125 -10.56 -13.48 -9.01
CA ILE A 125 -10.58 -14.18 -10.30
C ILE A 125 -10.27 -15.67 -10.11
N GLY A 126 -9.21 -15.99 -9.35
CA GLY A 126 -8.82 -17.38 -9.10
C GLY A 126 -9.88 -18.17 -8.33
N SER A 127 -10.53 -17.54 -7.35
CA SER A 127 -11.62 -18.16 -6.58
C SER A 127 -12.82 -18.53 -7.45
N ILE A 128 -13.20 -17.64 -8.38
CA ILE A 128 -14.30 -17.89 -9.32
C ILE A 128 -13.93 -19.01 -10.27
N ILE A 129 -12.71 -18.99 -10.84
CA ILE A 129 -12.25 -20.03 -11.76
C ILE A 129 -12.22 -21.39 -11.06
N PHE A 130 -11.65 -21.47 -9.85
CA PHE A 130 -11.57 -22.73 -9.10
C PHE A 130 -12.97 -23.20 -8.68
N GLY A 131 -13.88 -22.28 -8.33
CA GLY A 131 -15.27 -22.59 -8.02
C GLY A 131 -16.02 -23.18 -9.21
N CYS A 132 -15.89 -22.59 -10.39
CA CYS A 132 -16.52 -23.09 -11.62
C CYS A 132 -16.00 -24.48 -12.03
N ASN A 133 -14.75 -24.82 -11.68
CA ASN A 133 -14.11 -26.09 -12.04
C ASN A 133 -13.97 -27.04 -10.83
N GLN A 134 -14.69 -26.78 -9.73
CA GLN A 134 -14.51 -27.51 -8.47
C GLN A 134 -14.75 -29.01 -8.63
N THR A 135 -15.79 -29.42 -9.36
CA THR A 135 -16.11 -30.84 -9.60
C THR A 135 -15.00 -31.58 -10.32
N GLU A 136 -14.42 -30.98 -11.36
CA GLU A 136 -13.30 -31.56 -12.10
C GLU A 136 -12.03 -31.64 -11.25
N MET A 137 -11.72 -30.57 -10.51
CA MET A 137 -10.59 -30.53 -9.59
C MET A 137 -10.71 -31.58 -8.48
N MET A 138 -11.93 -31.81 -7.96
CA MET A 138 -12.17 -32.83 -6.92
C MET A 138 -12.08 -34.24 -7.47
N ARG A 139 -12.59 -34.48 -8.68
CA ARG A 139 -12.45 -35.78 -9.34
C ARG A 139 -10.97 -36.11 -9.58
N ALA A 140 -10.20 -35.14 -10.08
CA ALA A 140 -8.77 -35.32 -10.31
C ALA A 140 -7.95 -35.49 -9.04
N ALA A 141 -8.38 -34.90 -7.92
CA ALA A 141 -7.76 -35.11 -6.62
C ALA A 141 -8.07 -36.48 -6.01
N ALA A 142 -9.22 -37.08 -6.34
CA ALA A 142 -9.70 -38.33 -5.76
C ALA A 142 -9.22 -39.60 -6.49
N SER A 143 -8.78 -39.49 -7.75
CA SER A 143 -8.36 -40.64 -8.56
C SER A 143 -7.10 -40.32 -9.35
N GLU A 144 -6.10 -41.21 -9.26
CA GLU A 144 -4.83 -41.07 -10.00
C GLU A 144 -5.02 -41.15 -11.53
N ASP A 145 -6.08 -41.83 -11.99
CA ASP A 145 -6.38 -42.03 -13.41
C ASP A 145 -7.04 -40.81 -14.08
N VAL A 146 -7.50 -39.83 -13.30
CA VAL A 146 -8.18 -38.64 -13.82
C VAL A 146 -7.27 -37.44 -13.66
N SER A 147 -6.64 -37.02 -14.75
CA SER A 147 -5.90 -35.76 -14.81
C SER A 147 -6.81 -34.60 -15.22
N LEU A 148 -6.56 -33.42 -14.65
CA LEU A 148 -7.09 -32.16 -15.16
C LEU A 148 -6.66 -31.96 -16.62
N SER A 149 -7.49 -31.29 -17.41
CA SER A 149 -7.07 -30.86 -18.76
C SER A 149 -5.79 -30.01 -18.67
N GLY A 150 -4.91 -30.10 -19.67
CA GLY A 150 -3.64 -29.37 -19.65
C GLY A 150 -3.83 -27.85 -19.47
N GLY A 151 -4.87 -27.29 -20.11
CA GLY A 151 -5.25 -25.89 -19.95
C GLY A 151 -5.68 -25.54 -18.52
N LEU A 152 -6.54 -26.35 -17.90
CA LEU A 152 -6.99 -26.10 -16.53
C LEU A 152 -5.85 -26.28 -15.51
N THR A 153 -4.96 -27.25 -15.73
CA THR A 153 -3.75 -27.43 -14.91
C THR A 153 -2.87 -26.17 -14.93
N ALA A 154 -2.64 -25.60 -16.12
CA ALA A 154 -1.86 -24.37 -16.25
C ALA A 154 -2.53 -23.18 -15.53
N VAL A 155 -3.85 -23.03 -15.67
CA VAL A 155 -4.62 -21.97 -15.00
C VAL A 155 -4.56 -22.13 -13.47
N VAL A 156 -4.74 -23.34 -12.96
CA VAL A 156 -4.63 -23.63 -11.52
C VAL A 156 -3.23 -23.29 -11.00
N LEU A 157 -2.19 -23.64 -11.74
CA LEU A 157 -0.82 -23.28 -11.38
C LEU A 157 -0.60 -21.76 -11.34
N ILE A 158 -1.05 -21.03 -12.37
CA ILE A 158 -0.92 -19.56 -12.44
C ILE A 158 -1.59 -18.90 -11.24
N PHE A 159 -2.82 -19.28 -10.89
CA PHE A 159 -3.53 -18.68 -9.76
C PHE A 159 -3.00 -19.12 -8.41
N ASN A 160 -2.46 -20.34 -8.28
CA ASN A 160 -1.71 -20.72 -7.10
C ASN A 160 -0.42 -19.90 -6.94
N CYS A 161 0.25 -19.52 -8.03
CA CYS A 161 1.40 -18.61 -7.93
C CYS A 161 0.99 -17.18 -7.57
N LEU A 162 -0.10 -16.65 -8.15
CA LEU A 162 -0.51 -15.26 -7.97
C LEU A 162 -1.28 -15.01 -6.65
N ALA A 163 -2.06 -16.00 -6.20
CA ALA A 163 -3.01 -15.89 -5.09
C ALA A 163 -3.04 -17.13 -4.18
N GLY A 164 -2.01 -17.98 -4.24
CA GLY A 164 -1.91 -19.21 -3.45
C GLY A 164 -1.95 -18.98 -1.94
N TRP A 165 -1.47 -17.84 -1.44
CA TRP A 165 -1.62 -17.48 -0.02
C TRP A 165 -3.09 -17.55 0.46
N ALA A 166 -4.05 -17.32 -0.43
CA ALA A 166 -5.49 -17.36 -0.16
C ALA A 166 -6.16 -18.64 -0.70
N LEU A 167 -5.73 -19.13 -1.88
CA LEU A 167 -6.38 -20.26 -2.56
C LEU A 167 -5.87 -21.63 -2.10
N PHE A 168 -4.58 -21.74 -1.77
CA PHE A 168 -3.94 -23.00 -1.42
C PHE A 168 -4.52 -23.69 -0.17
N PRO A 169 -4.98 -22.96 0.87
CA PRO A 169 -5.73 -23.56 1.99
C PRO A 169 -6.99 -24.29 1.54
N PHE A 170 -7.74 -23.73 0.59
CA PHE A 170 -8.95 -24.35 0.06
C PHE A 170 -8.62 -25.59 -0.75
N VAL A 171 -7.57 -25.55 -1.57
CA VAL A 171 -7.06 -26.72 -2.28
C VAL A 171 -6.72 -27.84 -1.30
N THR A 172 -6.02 -27.51 -0.22
CA THR A 172 -5.60 -28.46 0.81
C THR A 172 -6.80 -29.08 1.54
N LEU A 173 -7.76 -28.27 1.98
CA LEU A 173 -8.97 -28.74 2.68
C LEU A 173 -9.83 -29.64 1.79
N ASN A 174 -9.94 -29.27 0.52
CA ASN A 174 -10.71 -30.02 -0.45
C ASN A 174 -10.06 -31.36 -0.82
N ASN A 175 -8.73 -31.39 -1.00
CA ASN A 175 -7.99 -32.64 -1.19
C ASN A 175 -8.04 -33.55 0.05
N ALA A 176 -8.24 -32.98 1.24
CA ALA A 176 -8.48 -33.73 2.48
C ALA A 176 -9.93 -34.24 2.64
N GLY A 177 -10.82 -33.99 1.66
CA GLY A 177 -12.21 -34.45 1.67
C GLY A 177 -13.20 -33.56 2.42
N THR A 178 -12.85 -32.30 2.72
CA THR A 178 -13.73 -31.38 3.46
C THR A 178 -14.83 -30.75 2.58
N TYR A 179 -14.68 -30.75 1.25
CA TYR A 179 -15.63 -30.19 0.26
C TYR A 179 -16.07 -28.73 0.54
N VAL A 180 -15.11 -27.84 0.74
CA VAL A 180 -15.34 -26.39 0.90
C VAL A 180 -15.42 -25.69 -0.47
N SER A 181 -16.42 -24.85 -0.66
CA SER A 181 -16.59 -24.06 -1.88
C SER A 181 -15.44 -23.07 -2.10
N TYR A 182 -14.79 -23.11 -3.28
CA TYR A 182 -13.77 -22.13 -3.65
C TYR A 182 -14.34 -20.71 -3.82
N PHE A 183 -15.64 -20.55 -4.04
CA PHE A 183 -16.26 -19.22 -4.09
C PHE A 183 -16.11 -18.46 -2.76
N LEU A 184 -16.00 -19.16 -1.63
CA LEU A 184 -15.76 -18.52 -0.32
C LEU A 184 -14.39 -17.84 -0.24
N ALA A 185 -13.40 -18.34 -0.97
CA ALA A 185 -12.08 -17.70 -1.03
C ALA A 185 -12.14 -16.29 -1.65
N SER A 186 -13.18 -15.97 -2.42
CA SER A 186 -13.37 -14.62 -2.97
C SER A 186 -13.49 -13.55 -1.89
N LEU A 187 -14.02 -13.90 -0.70
CA LEU A 187 -14.14 -12.99 0.43
C LEU A 187 -12.77 -12.57 1.00
N LEU A 188 -11.72 -13.37 0.77
CA LEU A 188 -10.37 -13.03 1.22
C LEU A 188 -9.79 -11.82 0.47
N ILE A 189 -10.39 -11.35 -0.63
CA ILE A 189 -10.05 -10.06 -1.24
C ILE A 189 -10.29 -8.87 -0.30
N LEU A 190 -11.18 -9.02 0.69
CA LEU A 190 -11.45 -7.97 1.66
C LEU A 190 -10.23 -7.68 2.53
N LEU A 191 -9.33 -8.65 2.75
CA LEU A 191 -8.11 -8.47 3.53
C LEU A 191 -7.14 -7.45 2.90
N PRO A 192 -6.66 -7.62 1.65
CA PRO A 192 -5.81 -6.62 1.02
C PRO A 192 -6.50 -5.27 0.89
N ILE A 193 -7.82 -5.22 0.66
CA ILE A 193 -8.59 -3.98 0.58
C ILE A 193 -8.59 -3.25 1.94
N ALA A 194 -8.95 -3.94 3.02
CA ALA A 194 -9.08 -3.36 4.35
C ALA A 194 -7.71 -2.94 4.93
N VAL A 195 -6.71 -3.82 4.84
CA VAL A 195 -5.35 -3.54 5.33
C VAL A 195 -4.73 -2.36 4.56
N SER A 196 -4.87 -2.37 3.23
CA SER A 196 -4.31 -1.28 2.42
C SER A 196 -5.03 0.04 2.66
N GLY A 197 -6.36 0.04 2.73
CA GLY A 197 -7.15 1.24 3.03
C GLY A 197 -6.86 1.82 4.41
N GLY A 198 -6.94 0.97 5.45
CA GLY A 198 -6.72 1.37 6.83
C GLY A 198 -5.33 1.93 7.07
N LEU A 199 -4.28 1.23 6.65
CA LEU A 199 -2.90 1.67 6.88
C LEU A 199 -2.49 2.84 5.99
N TYR A 200 -3.06 2.95 4.77
CA TYR A 200 -2.90 4.15 3.95
C TYR A 200 -3.44 5.40 4.63
N ILE A 201 -4.63 5.31 5.22
CA ILE A 201 -5.23 6.41 5.99
C ILE A 201 -4.38 6.71 7.24
N ALA A 202 -4.01 5.68 8.01
CA ALA A 202 -3.16 5.83 9.18
C ALA A 202 -1.81 6.49 8.85
N GLY A 203 -1.27 6.24 7.65
CA GLY A 203 -0.03 6.84 7.14
C GLY A 203 -0.12 8.33 6.94
N ALA A 204 -1.23 8.78 6.34
CA ALA A 204 -1.49 10.19 6.17
C ALA A 204 -1.66 10.90 7.52
N TYR A 205 -2.41 10.32 8.45
CA TYR A 205 -2.57 10.89 9.80
C TYR A 205 -1.26 10.89 10.60
N GLY A 206 -0.47 9.82 10.51
CA GLY A 206 0.85 9.76 11.14
C GLY A 206 1.77 10.87 10.62
N ARG A 207 1.75 11.14 9.31
CA ARG A 207 2.54 12.23 8.73
C ARG A 207 2.03 13.61 9.17
N ARG A 208 0.71 13.81 9.19
CA ARG A 208 0.08 15.04 9.71
C ARG A 208 0.52 15.33 11.14
N ASN A 209 0.45 14.34 12.03
CA ASN A 209 0.84 14.51 13.43
C ASN A 209 2.33 14.81 13.58
N LYS A 210 3.18 14.17 12.77
CA LYS A 210 4.62 14.47 12.75
C LYS A 210 4.89 15.92 12.32
N THR A 211 4.21 16.41 11.28
CA THR A 211 4.36 17.80 10.83
C THR A 211 3.87 18.81 11.86
N LEU A 212 2.76 18.54 12.56
CA LEU A 212 2.26 19.40 13.63
C LEU A 212 3.25 19.48 14.81
N ARG A 213 3.77 18.33 15.26
CA ARG A 213 4.78 18.30 16.32
C ARG A 213 6.06 19.05 15.94
N GLN A 214 6.51 18.94 14.70
CA GLN A 214 7.67 19.69 14.21
C GLN A 214 7.41 21.20 14.20
N GLN A 215 6.20 21.63 13.83
CA GLN A 215 5.80 23.04 13.89
C GLN A 215 5.74 23.57 15.33
N GLU A 216 5.20 22.79 16.27
CA GLU A 216 5.18 23.18 17.69
C GLU A 216 6.58 23.33 18.28
N ILE A 217 7.51 22.42 17.94
CA ILE A 217 8.90 22.51 18.39
C ILE A 217 9.57 23.74 17.78
N ALA A 218 9.36 24.00 16.48
CA ALA A 218 9.90 25.17 15.80
C ALA A 218 9.34 26.49 16.37
N ALA A 219 8.04 26.52 16.72
CA ALA A 219 7.41 27.67 17.36
C ALA A 219 8.02 27.95 18.74
N ARG A 220 8.19 26.91 19.58
CA ARG A 220 8.86 27.06 20.88
C ARG A 220 10.31 27.51 20.74
N ALA A 221 11.03 27.02 19.73
CA ALA A 221 12.40 27.48 19.45
C ALA A 221 12.44 28.96 19.02
N ALA A 222 11.50 29.39 18.18
CA ALA A 222 11.37 30.79 17.76
C ALA A 222 11.00 31.72 18.93
N GLU A 223 10.09 31.30 19.82
CA GLU A 223 9.77 32.02 21.06
C GLU A 223 10.98 32.10 21.99
N ALA A 224 11.76 31.03 22.11
CA ALA A 224 13.01 31.02 22.88
C ALA A 224 14.08 31.94 22.28
N GLU A 225 14.12 32.12 20.96
CA GLU A 225 15.01 33.09 20.31
C GLU A 225 14.53 34.54 20.45
N GLN A 226 13.22 34.78 20.40
CA GLN A 226 12.65 36.13 20.59
C GLN A 226 12.73 36.58 22.05
N SER A 227 12.68 35.66 23.00
CA SER A 227 12.83 35.94 24.45
C SER A 227 14.28 36.05 24.90
N LYS A 228 15.27 35.69 24.06
CA LYS A 228 16.67 36.00 24.36
C LYS A 228 16.85 37.51 24.38
N PRO A 229 17.38 38.10 25.46
CA PRO A 229 17.62 39.53 25.50
C PRO A 229 18.53 39.91 24.34
N LYS A 230 18.12 40.90 23.54
CA LYS A 230 18.98 41.49 22.52
C LYS A 230 20.28 41.85 23.21
N LYS A 231 21.40 41.21 22.85
CA LYS A 231 22.71 41.63 23.31
C LYS A 231 22.88 43.07 22.87
N ILE A 232 22.73 44.00 23.82
CA ILE A 232 23.11 45.39 23.63
C ILE A 232 24.61 45.34 23.36
N ASN A 233 24.98 45.55 22.09
CA ASN A 233 26.37 45.62 21.72
C ASN A 233 26.91 46.95 22.27
N TYR A 234 27.52 46.90 23.45
CA TYR A 234 28.26 48.03 24.04
C TYR A 234 29.59 48.32 23.29
N GLY A 235 29.82 47.70 22.12
CA GLY A 235 31.02 47.87 21.31
C GLY A 235 31.02 49.12 20.43
N GLY A 236 30.57 50.26 20.94
CA GLY A 236 30.46 51.47 20.12
C GLY A 236 30.10 52.75 20.86
N LEU A 237 30.56 52.96 22.09
CA LEU A 237 30.66 54.33 22.61
C LEU A 237 31.94 54.94 22.03
N PRO A 238 31.85 56.02 21.22
CA PRO A 238 33.03 56.68 20.69
C PRO A 238 33.80 57.30 21.85
N GLY A 239 34.93 56.71 22.26
CA GLY A 239 35.83 57.37 23.21
C GLY A 239 36.78 56.49 24.02
N THR A 240 36.53 55.20 24.23
CA THR A 240 37.37 54.41 25.16
C THR A 240 38.40 53.55 24.43
N LYS A 241 39.49 54.19 23.96
CA LYS A 241 40.73 53.46 23.66
C LYS A 241 41.46 53.18 24.99
N PRO A 242 41.80 51.93 25.32
CA PRO A 242 42.59 51.64 26.51
C PRO A 242 44.03 52.13 26.30
N LYS A 243 44.52 52.99 27.21
CA LYS A 243 45.94 53.40 27.25
C LYS A 243 46.79 52.15 27.52
N LYS A 244 47.62 51.78 26.55
CA LYS A 244 48.76 50.86 26.76
C LYS A 244 49.68 51.48 27.81
N ARG A 245 49.85 50.82 28.97
CA ARG A 245 50.92 51.13 29.91
C ARG A 245 52.25 50.64 29.32
N ARG A 246 53.27 51.51 29.39
CA ARG A 246 54.68 51.20 29.11
C ARG A 246 55.24 50.30 30.19
#